data_AF-A0A2D8AGU6-F1
#
_entry.id   AF-A0A2D8AGU6-F1
#
_cell.length_a   1.000
_cell.length_b   1.000
_cell.length_c   1.000
_cell.angle_alpha   90.00
_cell.angle_beta   90.00
_cell.angle_gamma   90.00
#
_symmetry.space_group_name_H-M   'P 1'
#
loop_
_entity.id
_entity.type
_entity.pdbx_description
1 polymer ?
#
loop_
_entity_poly.entity_id
_entity_poly.type
_entity_poly.pdbx_seq_one_letter_code
_entity_poly.pdbx_strand_id
1 'polypeptide(L)'
;MTCIAPSAGRKRPVFDDVAGRFGLGMQAISLFLGLVVIVISLATLTTGMTPSQILGWGLDMLGGSFLLLLSALVITALFCCVRLVDSARHEQPDLERQKWLQAGLQACNGIATLALTFTLLGISLGIGQLSNSSLTPDSIDKVIATLTDDFSMAFLTSVIGLPLSAVFRTVLIVLNASMALGKTPEAMPKSGAVENGTNVSLS
;
A
#
# COMPACT_ATOMS: atom_id res chain seq x y z
N MET A 1 6.91 -41.69 -44.79
CA MET A 1 6.07 -40.55 -45.20
C MET A 1 5.44 -40.01 -43.93
N THR A 2 6.12 -39.06 -43.30
CA THR A 2 5.87 -38.65 -41.91
C THR A 2 4.89 -37.48 -41.92
N CYS A 3 3.72 -37.67 -41.32
CA CYS A 3 2.71 -36.63 -41.16
C CYS A 3 3.24 -35.51 -40.26
N ILE A 4 3.44 -34.32 -40.82
CA ILE A 4 3.65 -33.08 -40.08
C ILE A 4 2.28 -32.50 -39.77
N ALA A 5 1.84 -32.60 -38.51
CA ALA A 5 0.65 -31.89 -38.03
C ALA A 5 1.01 -30.42 -37.75
N PRO A 6 0.22 -29.44 -38.21
CA PRO A 6 0.47 -28.03 -37.92
C PRO A 6 0.05 -27.69 -36.48
N SER A 7 0.99 -27.06 -35.76
CA SER A 7 0.81 -26.44 -34.44
C SER A 7 -0.39 -25.47 -34.42
N ALA A 8 -1.45 -25.85 -33.71
CA ALA A 8 -2.58 -24.98 -33.42
C ALA A 8 -2.16 -23.84 -32.49
N GLY A 9 -1.98 -22.64 -33.06
CA GLY A 9 -1.79 -21.41 -32.32
C GLY A 9 -2.96 -21.14 -31.37
N ARG A 10 -2.77 -21.44 -30.09
CA ARG A 10 -3.71 -21.15 -29.01
C ARG A 10 -3.74 -19.63 -28.79
N LYS A 11 -4.58 -18.92 -29.56
CA LYS A 11 -5.00 -17.55 -29.23
C LYS A 11 -5.87 -17.59 -27.96
N ARG A 12 -5.25 -17.60 -26.79
CA ARG A 12 -5.91 -17.23 -25.53
C ARG A 12 -5.08 -16.14 -24.84
N PRO A 13 -5.39 -14.85 -25.03
CA PRO A 13 -4.79 -13.88 -24.11
C PRO A 13 -5.65 -12.69 -23.66
N VAL A 14 -6.93 -12.58 -24.02
CA VAL A 14 -7.71 -11.37 -23.65
C VAL A 14 -8.80 -11.63 -22.61
N PHE A 15 -9.54 -12.73 -22.72
CA PHE A 15 -10.65 -13.02 -21.79
C PHE A 15 -10.15 -13.54 -20.43
N ASP A 16 -9.09 -14.36 -20.43
CA ASP A 16 -8.42 -14.81 -19.20
C ASP A 16 -7.72 -13.65 -18.47
N ASP A 17 -7.24 -12.62 -19.19
CA ASP A 17 -6.60 -11.42 -18.61
C ASP A 17 -7.63 -10.54 -17.88
N VAL A 18 -8.83 -10.34 -18.44
CA VAL A 18 -9.90 -9.59 -17.77
C VAL A 18 -10.42 -10.34 -16.54
N ALA A 19 -10.61 -11.65 -16.64
CA ALA A 19 -11.02 -12.48 -15.49
C ALA A 19 -9.96 -12.49 -14.38
N GLY A 20 -8.67 -12.58 -14.75
CA GLY A 20 -7.54 -12.47 -13.83
C GLY A 20 -7.47 -11.10 -13.15
N ARG A 21 -7.67 -10.00 -13.90
CA ARG A 21 -7.71 -8.63 -13.37
C ARG A 21 -8.85 -8.42 -12.38
N PHE A 22 -10.02 -9.01 -12.63
CA PHE A 22 -11.13 -9.01 -11.66
C PHE A 22 -10.81 -9.82 -10.41
N GLY A 23 -10.17 -10.99 -10.57
CA GLY A 23 -9.72 -11.81 -9.44
C GLY A 23 -8.71 -11.08 -8.54
N LEU A 24 -7.72 -10.40 -9.13
CA LEU A 24 -6.71 -9.62 -8.41
C LEU A 24 -7.32 -8.41 -7.68
N GLY A 25 -8.28 -7.72 -8.31
CA GLY A 25 -9.02 -6.63 -7.67
C GLY A 25 -9.85 -7.11 -6.48
N MET A 26 -10.57 -8.21 -6.64
CA MET A 26 -11.38 -8.81 -5.58
C MET A 26 -10.52 -9.32 -4.42
N GLN A 27 -9.33 -9.84 -4.71
CA GLN A 27 -8.34 -10.22 -3.71
C GLN A 27 -7.85 -9.00 -2.90
N ALA A 28 -7.52 -7.88 -3.57
CA ALA A 28 -7.09 -6.66 -2.88
C ALA A 28 -8.20 -6.10 -1.98
N ILE A 29 -9.45 -6.11 -2.44
CA ILE A 29 -10.61 -5.69 -1.65
C ILE A 29 -10.82 -6.63 -0.46
N SER A 30 -10.73 -7.95 -0.65
CA SER A 30 -10.85 -8.93 0.43
C SER A 30 -9.77 -8.74 1.50
N LEU A 31 -8.52 -8.49 1.09
CA LEU A 31 -7.42 -8.25 2.01
C LEU A 31 -7.58 -6.93 2.77
N PHE A 32 -8.03 -5.87 2.08
CA PHE A 32 -8.38 -4.59 2.71
C PHE A 32 -9.47 -4.78 3.77
N LEU A 33 -10.58 -5.44 3.41
CA LEU A 33 -11.70 -5.66 4.32
C LEU A 33 -11.29 -6.53 5.51
N GLY A 34 -10.46 -7.56 5.27
CA GLY A 34 -9.89 -8.40 6.32
C GLY A 34 -9.02 -7.61 7.29
N LEU A 35 -8.14 -6.73 6.79
CA LEU A 35 -7.29 -5.86 7.62
C LEU A 35 -8.15 -4.92 8.47
N VAL A 36 -9.18 -4.31 7.88
CA VAL A 36 -10.13 -3.45 8.60
C VAL A 36 -10.83 -4.21 9.72
N VAL A 37 -11.33 -5.42 9.46
CA VAL A 37 -11.98 -6.27 10.48
C VAL A 37 -11.01 -6.62 11.60
N ILE A 38 -9.76 -6.97 11.29
CA ILE A 38 -8.74 -7.27 12.31
C ILE A 38 -8.46 -6.04 13.18
N VAL A 39 -8.31 -4.86 12.59
CA VAL A 39 -8.06 -3.61 13.33
C VAL A 39 -9.25 -3.28 14.24
N ILE A 40 -10.48 -3.36 13.73
CA ILE A 40 -11.69 -3.10 14.52
C ILE A 40 -11.83 -4.12 15.66
N SER A 41 -11.54 -5.39 15.39
CA SER A 41 -11.59 -6.45 16.40
C SER A 41 -10.57 -6.20 17.51
N LEU A 42 -9.33 -5.86 17.15
CA LEU A 42 -8.30 -5.53 18.13
C LEU A 42 -8.66 -4.28 18.95
N ALA A 43 -9.19 -3.25 18.29
CA ALA A 43 -9.65 -2.03 18.97
C ALA A 43 -10.81 -2.32 19.94
N THR A 44 -11.76 -3.17 19.55
CA THR A 44 -12.87 -3.61 20.40
C THR A 44 -12.35 -4.33 21.65
N LEU A 45 -11.33 -5.17 21.51
CA LEU A 45 -10.72 -5.89 22.64
C LEU A 45 -9.99 -4.96 23.61
N THR A 46 -9.34 -3.89 23.13
CA THR A 46 -8.56 -2.99 23.99
C THR A 46 -9.41 -1.89 24.63
N THR A 47 -10.43 -1.38 23.94
CA THR A 47 -11.27 -0.28 24.43
C THR A 47 -12.59 -0.72 25.05
N GLY A 48 -13.05 -1.95 24.75
CA GLY A 48 -14.38 -2.43 25.17
C GLY A 48 -15.55 -1.75 24.44
N MET A 49 -15.29 -0.87 23.47
CA MET A 49 -16.30 -0.20 22.66
C MET A 49 -16.88 -1.15 21.61
N THR A 50 -18.13 -0.93 21.21
CA THR A 50 -18.73 -1.70 20.12
C THR A 50 -18.11 -1.34 18.76
N PRO A 51 -18.08 -2.26 17.78
CA PRO A 51 -17.52 -1.99 16.45
C PRO A 51 -18.11 -0.77 15.74
N SER A 52 -19.42 -0.56 15.89
CA SER A 52 -20.12 0.60 15.29
C SER A 52 -19.71 1.92 15.96
N GLN A 53 -19.47 1.92 17.26
CA GLN A 53 -18.97 3.09 17.98
C GLN A 53 -17.55 3.47 17.54
N ILE A 54 -16.67 2.49 17.33
CA ILE A 54 -15.30 2.74 16.85
C ILE A 54 -15.34 3.36 15.45
N LEU A 55 -16.22 2.85 14.59
CA LEU A 55 -16.37 3.34 13.22
C LEU A 55 -16.97 4.75 13.19
N GLY A 56 -17.99 5.01 14.04
CA GLY A 56 -18.55 6.34 14.24
C GLY A 56 -17.52 7.33 14.75
N TRP A 57 -16.77 6.96 15.80
CA TRP A 57 -15.69 7.78 16.34
C TRP A 57 -14.64 8.12 15.28
N GLY A 58 -14.24 7.14 14.46
CA GLY A 58 -13.31 7.38 13.37
C GLY A 58 -13.86 8.34 12.31
N LEU A 59 -15.14 8.23 11.95
CA LEU A 59 -15.80 9.13 11.00
C LEU A 59 -15.95 10.55 11.54
N ASP A 60 -16.28 10.68 12.82
CA ASP A 60 -16.45 11.97 13.49
C ASP A 60 -15.10 12.67 13.66
N MET A 61 -14.06 11.95 14.10
CA MET A 61 -12.73 12.52 14.39
C MET A 61 -11.86 12.73 13.16
N LEU A 62 -11.81 11.78 12.21
CA LEU A 62 -10.95 11.90 11.03
C LEU A 62 -11.64 12.61 9.87
N GLY A 63 -12.97 12.67 9.88
CA GLY A 63 -13.80 13.17 8.78
C GLY A 63 -13.99 12.16 7.64
N GLY A 64 -15.23 12.05 7.17
CA GLY A 64 -15.60 11.10 6.13
C GLY A 64 -14.83 11.27 4.81
N SER A 65 -14.54 12.51 4.40
CA SER A 65 -13.78 12.79 3.17
C SER A 65 -12.35 12.26 3.24
N PHE A 66 -11.66 12.46 4.37
CA PHE A 66 -10.31 11.93 4.56
C PHE A 66 -10.31 10.41 4.49
N LEU A 67 -11.23 9.76 5.21
CA LEU A 67 -11.32 8.31 5.27
C LEU A 67 -11.62 7.69 3.89
N LEU A 68 -12.48 8.34 3.09
CA LEU A 68 -12.81 7.91 1.74
C LEU A 68 -11.60 7.99 0.80
N LEU A 69 -10.91 9.13 0.76
CA LEU A 69 -9.73 9.28 -0.09
C LEU A 69 -8.59 8.35 0.39
N LEU A 70 -8.36 8.27 1.69
CA LEU A 70 -7.37 7.36 2.28
C LEU A 70 -7.64 5.91 1.88
N SER A 71 -8.89 5.46 2.00
CA SER A 71 -9.32 4.11 1.60
C SER A 71 -9.02 3.84 0.13
N ALA A 72 -9.34 4.77 -0.77
CA ALA A 72 -9.05 4.63 -2.20
C ALA A 72 -7.54 4.48 -2.48
N LEU A 73 -6.70 5.27 -1.80
CA LEU A 73 -5.24 5.17 -1.94
C LEU A 73 -4.69 3.87 -1.35
N VAL A 74 -5.19 3.43 -0.19
CA VAL A 74 -4.79 2.16 0.43
C VAL A 74 -5.17 0.97 -0.46
N ILE A 75 -6.38 0.95 -1.02
CA ILE A 75 -6.81 -0.08 -1.97
C ILE A 75 -5.90 -0.08 -3.21
N THR A 76 -5.53 1.09 -3.72
CA THR A 76 -4.59 1.22 -4.85
C THR A 76 -3.21 0.65 -4.49
N ALA A 77 -2.67 0.97 -3.32
CA ALA A 77 -1.39 0.44 -2.84
C ALA A 77 -1.44 -1.09 -2.67
N LEU A 78 -2.52 -1.62 -2.11
CA LEU A 78 -2.76 -3.06 -1.97
C LEU A 78 -2.89 -3.76 -3.32
N PHE A 79 -3.61 -3.15 -4.27
CA PHE A 79 -3.72 -3.64 -5.63
C PHE A 79 -2.35 -3.72 -6.31
N CYS A 80 -1.51 -2.70 -6.15
CA CYS A 80 -0.12 -2.72 -6.61
C CYS A 80 0.69 -3.84 -5.93
N CYS A 81 0.54 -4.06 -4.62
CA CYS A 81 1.18 -5.19 -3.93
C CYS A 81 0.78 -6.55 -4.51
N VAL A 82 -0.52 -6.79 -4.69
CA VAL A 82 -1.05 -8.04 -5.23
C VAL A 82 -0.56 -8.26 -6.66
N ARG A 83 -0.60 -7.22 -7.50
CA ARG A 83 -0.05 -7.27 -8.88
C ARG A 83 1.45 -7.53 -8.88
N LEU A 84 2.21 -6.92 -7.97
CA LEU A 84 3.65 -7.12 -7.86
C LEU A 84 3.99 -8.59 -7.53
N VAL A 85 3.22 -9.22 -6.65
CA VAL A 85 3.37 -10.64 -6.28
C VAL A 85 2.95 -11.57 -7.43
N ASP A 86 1.87 -11.24 -8.14
CA ASP A 86 1.40 -12.03 -9.29
C ASP A 86 2.37 -11.97 -10.48
N SER A 87 2.89 -10.78 -10.79
CA SER A 87 3.93 -10.59 -11.81
C SER A 87 5.25 -11.29 -11.48
N ALA A 88 5.51 -11.65 -10.21
CA ALA A 88 6.67 -12.44 -9.84
C ALA A 88 6.49 -13.95 -10.10
N ARG A 89 5.25 -14.43 -10.24
CA ARG A 89 4.95 -15.84 -10.57
C ARG A 89 5.07 -16.15 -12.05
N HIS A 90 4.92 -15.14 -12.90
CA HIS A 90 5.11 -15.24 -14.33
C HIS A 90 6.53 -14.79 -14.69
N GLU A 91 7.17 -15.42 -15.68
CA GLU A 91 8.49 -15.03 -16.21
C GLU A 91 8.41 -13.71 -17.02
N GLN A 92 7.77 -12.69 -16.45
CA GLN A 92 7.61 -11.38 -17.07
C GLN A 92 8.86 -10.52 -16.89
N PRO A 93 9.17 -9.65 -17.87
CA PRO A 93 10.35 -8.80 -17.88
C PRO A 93 10.34 -7.84 -16.68
N ASP A 94 11.51 -7.63 -16.06
CA ASP A 94 11.71 -6.82 -14.85
C ASP A 94 11.12 -5.39 -14.94
N LEU A 95 10.86 -4.91 -16.16
CA LEU A 95 10.21 -3.64 -16.48
C LEU A 95 8.76 -3.54 -15.96
N GLU A 96 7.95 -4.60 -16.10
CA GLU A 96 6.57 -4.61 -15.58
C GLU A 96 6.57 -4.52 -14.04
N ARG A 97 7.49 -5.24 -13.40
CA ARG A 97 7.66 -5.24 -11.95
C ARG A 97 8.04 -3.85 -11.43
N GLN A 98 8.97 -3.16 -12.11
CA GLN A 98 9.35 -1.78 -11.77
C GLN A 98 8.19 -0.81 -11.92
N LYS A 99 7.35 -0.95 -12.96
CA LYS A 99 6.16 -0.11 -13.15
C LYS A 99 5.17 -0.25 -11.99
N TRP A 100 4.87 -1.48 -11.57
CA TRP A 100 3.95 -1.73 -10.44
C TRP A 100 4.52 -1.26 -9.10
N LEU A 101 5.83 -1.43 -8.88
CA LEU A 101 6.51 -0.89 -7.71
C LEU A 101 6.43 0.64 -7.67
N GLN A 102 6.76 1.32 -8.77
CA GLN A 102 6.73 2.78 -8.84
C GLN A 102 5.30 3.31 -8.66
N ALA A 103 4.30 2.64 -9.24
CA ALA A 103 2.89 2.97 -9.02
C ALA A 103 2.49 2.84 -7.54
N GLY A 104 2.89 1.74 -6.87
CA GLY A 104 2.62 1.53 -5.45
C GLY A 104 3.33 2.55 -4.55
N LEU A 105 4.60 2.88 -4.84
CA LEU A 105 5.34 3.92 -4.12
C LEU A 105 4.70 5.31 -4.31
N GLN A 106 4.19 5.60 -5.49
CA GLN A 106 3.46 6.85 -5.75
C GLN A 106 2.13 6.90 -5.00
N ALA A 107 1.42 5.78 -4.88
CA ALA A 107 0.24 5.70 -4.01
C ALA A 107 0.61 5.96 -2.53
N CYS A 108 1.73 5.42 -2.05
CA CYS A 108 2.21 5.68 -0.69
C CYS A 108 2.56 7.16 -0.47
N ASN A 109 3.23 7.81 -1.44
CA ASN A 109 3.47 9.25 -1.40
C ASN A 109 2.15 10.02 -1.36
N GLY A 110 1.15 9.58 -2.14
CA GLY A 110 -0.20 10.15 -2.11
C GLY A 110 -0.83 10.08 -0.72
N ILE A 111 -0.66 8.97 0.02
CA ILE A 111 -1.18 8.84 1.39
C ILE A 111 -0.53 9.89 2.31
N ALA A 112 0.78 10.07 2.22
CA ALA A 112 1.48 11.07 3.03
C ALA A 112 1.04 12.50 2.69
N THR A 113 0.92 12.82 1.40
CA THR A 113 0.44 14.14 0.94
C THR A 113 -1.00 14.38 1.37
N LEU A 114 -1.87 13.37 1.28
CA LEU A 114 -3.25 13.46 1.76
C LEU A 114 -3.29 13.77 3.27
N ALA A 115 -2.51 13.04 4.07
CA ALA A 115 -2.40 13.24 5.50
C ALA A 115 -1.98 14.68 5.84
N LEU A 116 -0.93 15.19 5.18
CA LEU A 116 -0.46 16.56 5.36
C LEU A 116 -1.50 17.59 4.91
N THR A 117 -2.22 17.33 3.81
CA THR A 117 -3.24 18.25 3.28
C THR A 117 -4.40 18.39 4.26
N PHE A 118 -4.89 17.27 4.81
CA PHE A 118 -5.96 17.30 5.80
C PHE A 118 -5.51 17.83 7.16
N THR A 119 -4.25 17.62 7.54
CA THR A 119 -3.66 18.30 8.70
C THR A 119 -3.66 19.80 8.53
N LEU A 120 -3.20 20.31 7.37
CA LEU A 120 -3.23 21.74 7.08
C LEU A 120 -4.67 22.29 7.00
N LEU A 121 -5.61 21.51 6.45
CA LEU A 121 -7.03 21.86 6.41
C LEU A 121 -7.61 22.01 7.81
N GLY A 122 -7.42 21.01 8.69
CA GLY A 122 -7.94 21.07 10.06
C GLY A 122 -7.32 22.20 10.87
N ILE A 123 -6.01 22.45 10.71
CA ILE A 123 -5.37 23.63 11.33
C ILE A 123 -5.97 24.93 10.78
N SER A 124 -6.18 25.02 9.47
CA SER A 124 -6.76 26.21 8.84
C SER A 124 -8.21 26.47 9.28
N LEU A 125 -9.02 25.42 9.44
CA LEU A 125 -10.38 25.53 9.95
C LEU A 125 -10.38 25.98 11.41
N GLY A 126 -9.52 25.40 12.24
CA GLY A 126 -9.37 25.80 13.65
C GLY A 126 -8.97 27.28 13.80
N ILE A 127 -7.99 27.75 13.03
CA ILE A 127 -7.60 29.18 13.02
C ILE A 127 -8.75 30.06 12.49
N GLY A 128 -9.46 29.60 11.46
CA GLY A 128 -10.63 30.29 10.91
C GLY A 128 -11.71 30.53 11.97
N GLN A 129 -12.02 29.53 12.80
CA GLN A 129 -12.97 29.65 13.91
C GLN A 129 -12.55 30.71 14.94
N LEU A 130 -11.26 30.77 15.28
CA LEU A 130 -10.71 31.79 16.18
C LEU A 130 -10.83 33.21 15.61
N SER A 131 -10.63 33.37 14.30
CA SER A 131 -10.67 34.68 13.65
C SER A 131 -12.09 35.27 13.55
N ASN A 132 -13.11 34.41 13.50
CA ASN A 132 -14.50 34.82 13.25
C ASN A 132 -15.38 34.83 14.51
N SER A 133 -14.88 34.29 15.63
CA SER A 133 -15.64 34.21 16.89
C SER A 133 -15.35 35.43 17.76
N SER A 134 -16.38 36.21 18.09
CA SER A 134 -16.29 37.23 19.14
C SER A 134 -16.20 36.53 20.50
N LEU A 135 -15.03 36.57 21.12
CA LEU A 135 -14.76 35.96 22.43
C LEU A 135 -15.58 36.67 23.53
N THR A 136 -16.82 36.25 23.74
CA THR A 136 -17.66 36.63 24.88
C THR A 136 -17.64 35.50 25.93
N PRO A 137 -17.72 35.80 27.24
CA PRO A 137 -17.66 34.80 28.30
C PRO A 137 -18.62 33.61 28.14
N ASP A 138 -19.78 33.82 27.49
CA ASP A 138 -20.78 32.78 27.24
C ASP A 138 -20.46 31.87 26.03
N SER A 139 -19.52 32.25 25.16
CA SER A 139 -19.19 31.52 23.92
C SER A 139 -17.83 30.81 23.95
N ILE A 140 -16.98 31.11 24.94
CA ILE A 140 -15.60 30.59 25.04
C ILE A 140 -15.57 29.05 25.11
N ASP A 141 -16.41 28.43 25.93
CA ASP A 141 -16.44 26.95 26.06
C ASP A 141 -16.80 26.27 24.74
N LYS A 142 -17.72 26.87 23.97
CA LYS A 142 -18.13 26.36 22.66
C LYS A 142 -17.05 26.55 21.60
N VAL A 143 -16.34 27.68 21.62
CA VAL A 143 -15.20 27.94 20.71
C VAL A 143 -14.06 26.97 20.99
N ILE A 144 -13.73 26.74 22.28
CA ILE A 144 -12.67 25.80 22.68
C ILE A 144 -13.00 24.37 22.27
N ALA A 145 -14.25 23.93 22.46
CA ALA A 145 -14.69 22.59 22.04
C ALA A 145 -14.55 22.38 20.54
N THR A 146 -15.05 23.30 19.71
CA THR A 146 -14.94 23.23 18.25
C THR A 146 -13.49 23.31 17.78
N LEU A 147 -12.68 24.16 18.40
CA LEU A 147 -11.25 24.29 18.08
C LEU A 147 -10.48 22.99 18.37
N THR A 148 -10.82 22.35 19.48
CA THR A 148 -10.22 21.07 19.87
C THR A 148 -10.58 19.99 18.87
N ASP A 149 -11.79 20.00 18.32
CA ASP A 149 -12.24 19.04 17.31
C ASP A 149 -11.48 19.22 15.98
N ASP A 150 -11.41 20.46 15.46
CA ASP A 150 -10.69 20.79 14.22
C ASP A 150 -9.19 20.44 14.31
N PHE A 151 -8.55 20.74 15.45
CA PHE A 151 -7.15 20.36 15.68
C PHE A 151 -6.97 18.87 15.94
N SER A 152 -7.90 18.21 16.63
CA SER A 152 -7.84 16.75 16.83
C SER A 152 -7.91 16.02 15.50
N MET A 153 -8.80 16.44 14.60
CA MET A 153 -8.83 15.95 13.22
C MET A 153 -7.47 16.13 12.55
N ALA A 154 -6.91 17.34 12.59
CA ALA A 154 -5.63 17.64 11.95
C ALA A 154 -4.47 16.78 12.46
N PHE A 155 -4.38 16.55 13.77
CA PHE A 155 -3.33 15.73 14.36
C PHE A 155 -3.54 14.25 14.08
N LEU A 156 -4.77 13.75 14.20
CA LEU A 156 -5.09 12.34 13.96
C LEU A 156 -4.84 11.93 12.50
N THR A 157 -5.13 12.78 11.52
CA THR A 157 -4.88 12.47 10.10
C THR A 157 -3.40 12.25 9.81
N SER A 158 -2.50 13.01 10.44
CA SER A 158 -1.04 12.81 10.33
C SER A 158 -0.54 11.64 11.16
N VAL A 159 -1.00 11.51 12.41
CA VAL A 159 -0.60 10.42 13.32
C VAL A 159 -0.94 9.05 12.73
N ILE A 160 -2.05 8.94 12.00
CA ILE A 160 -2.45 7.69 11.36
C ILE A 160 -1.87 7.60 9.94
N GLY A 161 -2.01 8.67 9.14
CA GLY A 161 -1.69 8.64 7.71
C GLY A 161 -0.20 8.54 7.40
N LEU A 162 0.68 9.21 8.15
CA LEU A 162 2.12 9.20 7.87
C LEU A 162 2.77 7.84 8.21
N PRO A 163 2.52 7.23 9.38
CA PRO A 163 3.00 5.89 9.65
C PRO A 163 2.44 4.86 8.67
N LEU A 164 1.16 5.00 8.30
CA LEU A 164 0.54 4.11 7.31
C LEU A 164 1.26 4.18 5.96
N SER A 165 1.56 5.38 5.47
CA SER A 165 2.37 5.58 4.25
C SER A 165 3.74 4.90 4.36
N ALA A 166 4.44 5.08 5.48
CA ALA A 166 5.77 4.51 5.70
C ALA A 166 5.75 2.97 5.73
N VAL A 167 4.76 2.37 6.39
CA VAL A 167 4.59 0.92 6.47
C VAL A 167 4.33 0.34 5.07
N PHE A 168 3.36 0.88 4.32
CA PHE A 168 3.07 0.39 2.96
C PHE A 168 4.28 0.54 2.03
N ARG A 169 4.99 1.67 2.11
CA ARG A 169 6.20 1.91 1.33
C ARG A 169 7.27 0.85 1.65
N THR A 170 7.48 0.56 2.93
CA THR A 170 8.44 -0.44 3.39
C THR A 170 8.06 -1.82 2.90
N VAL A 171 6.79 -2.20 3.03
CA VAL A 171 6.26 -3.50 2.55
C VAL A 171 6.51 -3.66 1.06
N LEU A 172 6.20 -2.66 0.23
CA LEU A 172 6.43 -2.70 -1.22
C LEU A 172 7.92 -2.87 -1.59
N ILE A 173 8.81 -2.14 -0.91
CA ILE A 173 10.26 -2.20 -1.15
C ILE A 173 10.80 -3.57 -0.73
N VAL A 174 10.42 -4.06 0.44
CA VAL A 174 10.86 -5.36 0.98
C VAL A 174 10.33 -6.49 0.11
N LEU A 175 9.05 -6.49 -0.28
CA LEU A 175 8.47 -7.46 -1.22
C LEU A 175 9.31 -7.52 -2.49
N ASN A 176 9.57 -6.37 -3.11
CA ASN A 176 10.41 -6.27 -4.30
C ASN A 176 11.82 -6.85 -4.06
N ALA A 177 12.50 -6.47 -2.98
CA ALA A 177 13.84 -6.95 -2.66
C ALA A 177 13.87 -8.48 -2.42
N SER A 178 12.94 -9.02 -1.63
CA SER A 178 12.82 -10.47 -1.37
C SER A 178 12.63 -11.27 -2.67
N MET A 179 11.86 -10.74 -3.62
CA MET A 179 11.65 -11.38 -4.92
C MET A 179 12.85 -11.23 -5.88
N ALA A 180 13.74 -10.26 -5.66
CA ALA A 180 15.01 -10.20 -6.40
C ALA A 180 16.02 -11.23 -5.86
N LEU A 181 16.10 -11.39 -4.53
CA LEU A 181 16.99 -12.34 -3.87
C LEU A 181 16.65 -13.80 -4.21
N GLY A 182 15.35 -14.14 -4.29
CA GLY A 182 14.89 -15.47 -4.68
C GLY A 182 15.29 -15.92 -6.09
N LYS A 183 15.77 -15.00 -6.95
CA LYS A 183 16.27 -15.29 -8.30
C LYS A 183 17.80 -15.52 -8.36
N THR A 184 18.52 -15.44 -7.24
CA THR A 184 19.98 -15.62 -7.21
C THR A 184 20.29 -17.07 -6.78
N PRO A 185 20.53 -18.02 -7.72
CA PRO A 185 21.14 -19.28 -7.33
C PRO A 185 22.56 -19.00 -6.88
N GLU A 186 23.00 -19.70 -5.84
CA GLU A 186 24.33 -19.63 -5.24
C GLU A 186 25.44 -19.64 -6.30
N ALA A 187 25.92 -18.46 -6.71
CA ALA A 187 27.20 -18.32 -7.38
C ALA A 187 28.28 -18.34 -6.30
N MET A 188 28.46 -19.50 -5.65
CA MET A 188 29.62 -19.75 -4.81
C MET A 188 30.86 -19.74 -5.73
N PRO A 189 31.88 -18.92 -5.45
CA PRO A 189 33.09 -18.93 -6.24
C PRO A 189 33.79 -20.28 -6.01
N LYS A 190 34.00 -21.05 -7.09
CA LYS A 190 34.82 -22.26 -7.03
C LYS A 190 36.24 -21.87 -6.63
N SER A 191 36.54 -22.08 -5.36
CA SER A 191 37.87 -22.03 -4.79
C SER A 191 38.77 -23.07 -5.47
N GLY A 192 39.87 -22.59 -6.06
CA GLY A 192 41.15 -23.28 -6.22
C GLY A 192 41.16 -24.68 -6.84
N ALA A 193 41.52 -24.75 -8.12
CA ALA A 193 42.33 -25.85 -8.64
C ALA A 193 43.46 -25.25 -9.48
N VAL A 194 44.63 -25.23 -8.86
CA VAL A 194 45.90 -24.74 -9.36
C VAL A 194 46.32 -25.53 -10.59
N GLU A 195 46.76 -24.76 -11.58
CA GLU A 195 47.61 -25.12 -12.72
C GLU A 195 48.58 -26.27 -12.40
N ASN A 196 48.53 -27.35 -13.17
CA ASN A 196 49.72 -28.19 -13.32
C ASN A 196 49.87 -28.56 -14.80
N GLY A 197 50.79 -27.84 -15.45
CA GLY A 197 51.19 -28.08 -16.82
C GLY A 197 51.95 -29.39 -16.93
N THR A 198 51.49 -30.28 -17.82
CA THR A 198 52.37 -31.23 -18.50
C THR A 198 51.68 -31.67 -19.79
N ASN A 199 52.06 -31.05 -20.90
CA ASN A 199 51.95 -31.72 -22.20
C ASN A 199 53.08 -31.25 -23.10
N VAL A 200 54.27 -31.75 -22.78
CA VAL A 200 55.33 -31.96 -23.77
C VAL A 200 55.05 -33.33 -24.35
N SER A 201 54.67 -33.41 -25.63
CA SER A 201 54.89 -34.62 -26.40
C SER A 201 55.14 -34.26 -27.86
N LEU A 202 56.38 -34.52 -28.27
CA LEU A 202 56.80 -34.65 -29.65
C LEU A 202 55.92 -35.68 -30.39
N SER A 203 55.57 -35.39 -31.64
CA SER A 203 55.77 -36.24 -32.83
C SER A 203 55.44 -35.43 -34.08
#